data_AF-A0A833M2B5-F1
#
_entry.id   AF-A0A833M2B5-F1
#
_cell.length_a   1.000
_cell.length_b   1.000
_cell.length_c   1.000
_cell.angle_alpha   90.00
_cell.angle_beta   90.00
_cell.angle_gamma   90.00
#
_symmetry.space_group_name_H-M   'P 1'
#
loop_
_entity.id
_entity.type
_entity.pdbx_description
1 polymer ?
#
loop_
_entity_poly.entity_id
_entity_poly.type
_entity_poly.pdbx_seq_one_letter_code
_entity_poly.pdbx_strand_id
1 'polypeptide(L)'
;MLLLRAIPVFLVPIFASMIILAGCRLNSARPEEELILAESFDEMCGPSPGASFFSTSKFIPISKGKNYGWKAEFVGRNSPLYLMNLRTGDIIRRIGGDWVGENHIDSFLQLHRLFCSKHPFTMVIERGGAFVGIGVRMVEVRREMLGIPVSIKPVAYEVQVEMIRKEEKKK
;
A
#
# COMPACT_ATOMS: atom_id res chain seq x y z
N MET A 1 58.89 15.68 -12.87
CA MET A 1 58.43 15.30 -14.23
C MET A 1 56.94 15.03 -14.17
N LEU A 2 56.15 15.85 -14.86
CA LEU A 2 54.73 15.61 -15.12
C LEU A 2 54.54 14.28 -15.87
N LEU A 3 53.45 13.56 -15.59
CA LEU A 3 52.42 13.33 -16.62
C LEU A 3 51.11 12.86 -15.96
N LEU A 4 50.14 13.78 -15.93
CA LEU A 4 48.71 13.44 -15.94
C LEU A 4 48.41 12.62 -17.20
N ARG A 5 47.63 11.55 -17.08
CA ARG A 5 46.65 11.20 -18.10
C ARG A 5 45.32 10.79 -17.47
N ALA A 6 44.28 11.39 -17.99
CA ALA A 6 42.89 11.30 -17.59
C ALA A 6 42.17 10.15 -18.33
N ILE A 7 41.24 9.48 -17.62
CA ILE A 7 39.82 9.16 -17.99
C ILE A 7 39.59 8.36 -19.31
N PRO A 8 38.81 7.25 -19.31
CA PRO A 8 37.42 7.28 -18.88
C PRO A 8 36.89 6.18 -17.96
N VAL A 9 36.10 6.67 -17.01
CA VAL A 9 35.12 5.96 -16.20
C VAL A 9 33.97 5.52 -17.11
N PHE A 10 34.03 4.30 -17.63
CA PHE A 10 32.88 3.60 -18.18
C PHE A 10 33.14 2.10 -18.03
N LEU A 11 32.60 1.49 -16.97
CA LEU A 11 32.22 0.06 -16.87
C LEU A 11 31.88 -0.28 -15.41
N VAL A 12 30.60 -0.12 -15.08
CA VAL A 12 29.93 -0.57 -13.85
C VAL A 12 28.71 -1.38 -14.35
N PRO A 13 28.39 -2.58 -13.81
CA PRO A 13 28.97 -3.88 -14.17
C PRO A 13 27.93 -4.85 -14.78
N ILE A 14 28.34 -5.71 -15.74
CA ILE A 14 27.52 -6.81 -16.29
C ILE A 14 27.72 -8.09 -15.46
N PHE A 15 27.62 -8.00 -14.13
CA PHE A 15 27.72 -9.18 -13.25
C PHE A 15 26.68 -9.12 -12.14
N ALA A 16 25.40 -9.24 -12.53
CA ALA A 16 24.30 -9.55 -11.62
C ALA A 16 23.28 -10.53 -12.24
N SER A 17 23.71 -11.35 -13.21
CA SER A 17 22.89 -12.39 -13.84
C SER A 17 23.60 -13.73 -13.75
N MET A 18 23.82 -14.24 -12.53
CA MET A 18 24.09 -15.67 -12.30
C MET A 18 24.03 -16.08 -10.82
N ILE A 19 23.08 -15.52 -10.05
CA ILE A 19 22.70 -16.07 -8.74
C ILE A 19 21.17 -16.14 -8.66
N ILE A 20 20.57 -16.93 -9.55
CA ILE A 20 19.17 -17.36 -9.43
C ILE A 20 19.14 -18.82 -9.85
N LEU A 21 19.68 -19.74 -9.05
CA LEU A 21 19.47 -21.19 -9.21
C LEU A 21 20.17 -22.00 -8.10
N ALA A 22 19.87 -21.72 -6.83
CA ALA A 22 20.04 -22.66 -5.70
C ALA A 22 19.58 -21.98 -4.41
N GLY A 23 18.30 -22.11 -4.06
CA GLY A 23 17.80 -21.53 -2.80
C GLY A 23 16.28 -21.51 -2.63
N CYS A 24 15.50 -21.83 -3.66
CA CYS A 24 14.06 -22.02 -3.52
C CYS A 24 13.75 -23.36 -2.81
N ARG A 25 13.87 -23.38 -1.48
CA ARG A 25 13.06 -24.24 -0.63
C ARG A 25 12.35 -23.37 0.41
N LEU A 26 11.10 -23.04 0.05
CA LEU A 26 9.91 -23.16 0.88
C LEU A 26 10.14 -23.09 2.39
N ASN A 27 9.95 -21.89 2.95
CA ASN A 27 9.19 -21.67 4.18
C ASN A 27 9.03 -20.15 4.38
N SER A 28 8.25 -19.50 3.52
CA SER A 28 7.52 -18.31 3.97
C SER A 28 6.07 -18.75 4.09
N ALA A 29 5.63 -19.03 5.32
CA ALA A 29 4.21 -19.00 5.61
C ALA A 29 3.74 -17.58 5.23
N ARG A 30 3.20 -17.42 4.02
CA ARG A 30 2.54 -16.19 3.61
C ARG A 30 1.38 -16.02 4.59
N PRO A 31 1.28 -14.90 5.32
CA PRO A 31 0.09 -14.66 6.11
C PRO A 31 -1.10 -14.70 5.15
N GLU A 32 -2.05 -15.61 5.38
CA GLU A 32 -3.27 -15.74 4.57
C GLU A 32 -4.04 -14.41 4.46
N GLU A 33 -3.75 -13.48 5.37
CA GLU A 33 -4.35 -12.15 5.47
C GLU A 33 -3.92 -11.17 4.35
N GLU A 34 -2.81 -11.35 3.62
CA GLU A 34 -2.36 -10.38 2.58
C GLU A 34 -3.00 -10.58 1.19
N LEU A 35 -3.80 -11.64 1.03
CA LEU A 35 -4.42 -12.02 -0.23
C LEU A 35 -5.92 -11.69 -0.22
N ILE A 36 -6.37 -10.87 -1.17
CA ILE A 36 -7.79 -10.60 -1.42
C ILE A 36 -8.27 -11.46 -2.59
N LEU A 37 -9.24 -12.33 -2.36
CA LEU A 37 -9.89 -13.06 -3.46
C LEU A 37 -10.61 -12.10 -4.40
N ALA A 38 -10.63 -12.36 -5.71
CA ALA A 38 -11.27 -11.45 -6.67
C ALA A 38 -12.76 -11.20 -6.38
N GLU A 39 -13.48 -12.19 -5.87
CA GLU A 39 -14.87 -12.05 -5.43
C GLU A 39 -15.00 -11.03 -4.29
N SER A 40 -14.16 -11.13 -3.27
CA SER A 40 -14.09 -10.17 -2.16
C SER A 40 -13.62 -8.78 -2.62
N PHE A 41 -12.70 -8.71 -3.59
CA PHE A 41 -12.27 -7.44 -4.18
C PHE A 41 -13.43 -6.76 -4.93
N ASP A 42 -14.19 -7.51 -5.72
CA ASP A 42 -15.34 -6.98 -6.44
C ASP A 42 -16.47 -6.56 -5.48
N GLU A 43 -16.66 -7.26 -4.35
CA GLU A 43 -17.56 -6.83 -3.27
C GLU A 43 -17.09 -5.55 -2.58
N MET A 44 -15.78 -5.38 -2.38
CA MET A 44 -15.17 -4.16 -1.86
C MET A 44 -15.30 -2.98 -2.84
N CYS A 45 -15.28 -3.28 -4.15
CA CYS A 45 -15.32 -2.32 -5.25
C CYS A 45 -16.68 -2.21 -5.94
N GLY A 46 -17.73 -2.80 -5.36
CA GLY A 46 -19.08 -2.81 -5.91
C GLY A 46 -19.73 -1.42 -6.04
N PRO A 47 -20.95 -1.34 -6.61
CA PRO A 47 -21.59 -0.09 -7.04
C PRO A 47 -21.96 0.89 -5.92
N SER A 48 -21.76 0.51 -4.66
CA SER A 48 -21.94 1.37 -3.48
C SER A 48 -20.57 1.67 -2.86
N PRO A 49 -19.85 2.71 -3.32
CA PRO A 49 -18.56 3.10 -2.79
C PRO A 49 -18.64 3.31 -1.28
N GLY A 50 -17.87 2.53 -0.52
CA GLY A 50 -17.63 2.78 0.90
C GLY A 50 -18.47 2.00 1.91
N ALA A 51 -19.56 1.31 1.50
CA ALA A 51 -20.36 0.53 2.45
C ALA A 51 -19.64 -0.75 2.93
N SER A 52 -18.79 -1.37 2.12
CA SER A 52 -17.95 -2.52 2.53
C SER A 52 -16.53 -2.09 2.91
N PHE A 53 -15.99 -1.08 2.23
CA PHE A 53 -14.62 -0.61 2.40
C PHE A 53 -14.35 0.04 3.77
N PHE A 54 -15.33 0.80 4.28
CA PHE A 54 -15.18 1.55 5.54
C PHE A 54 -16.12 1.07 6.66
N SER A 55 -17.09 0.18 6.41
CA SER A 55 -18.08 -0.22 7.43
C SER A 55 -17.48 -0.86 8.67
N THR A 56 -16.30 -1.45 8.55
CA THR A 56 -15.57 -2.06 9.65
C THR A 56 -14.53 -1.14 10.27
N SER A 57 -14.54 0.15 9.94
CA SER A 57 -13.58 1.14 10.45
C SER A 57 -14.29 2.42 10.90
N LYS A 58 -13.73 3.08 11.92
CA LYS A 58 -14.27 4.33 12.47
C LYS A 58 -13.22 5.41 12.43
N PHE A 59 -13.61 6.61 11.98
CA PHE A 59 -12.72 7.75 11.83
C PHE A 59 -13.27 8.98 12.53
N ILE A 60 -12.37 9.77 13.10
CA ILE A 60 -12.69 11.08 13.67
C ILE A 60 -11.90 12.18 12.95
N PRO A 61 -12.53 13.32 12.63
CA PRO A 61 -11.83 14.47 12.07
C PRO A 61 -10.82 15.00 13.07
N ILE A 62 -9.63 15.34 12.57
CA ILE A 62 -8.60 16.07 13.29
C ILE A 62 -8.25 17.31 12.47
N SER A 63 -8.42 18.48 13.06
CA SER A 63 -7.88 19.73 12.52
C SER A 63 -6.71 20.19 13.38
N LYS A 64 -5.54 20.38 12.77
CA LYS A 64 -4.39 21.07 13.38
C LYS A 64 -4.07 22.29 12.50
N GLY A 65 -4.69 23.44 12.82
CA GLY A 65 -4.55 24.66 12.04
C GLY A 65 -5.22 24.55 10.67
N LYS A 66 -4.45 24.74 9.58
CA LYS A 66 -4.94 24.58 8.20
C LYS A 66 -4.86 23.14 7.67
N ASN A 67 -4.35 22.21 8.47
CA ASN A 67 -4.12 20.82 8.05
C ASN A 67 -5.17 19.89 8.67
N TYR A 68 -6.04 19.36 7.81
CA TYR A 68 -7.01 18.34 8.18
C TYR A 68 -6.36 16.95 8.24
N GLY A 69 -7.07 16.02 8.85
CA GLY A 69 -6.64 14.64 9.01
C GLY A 69 -7.79 13.76 9.49
N TRP A 70 -7.75 12.49 9.14
CA TRP A 70 -8.73 11.51 9.57
C TRP A 70 -8.06 10.51 10.49
N LYS A 71 -8.29 10.64 11.79
CA LYS A 71 -7.75 9.69 12.77
C LYS A 71 -8.60 8.43 12.75
N ALA A 72 -7.95 7.30 12.48
CA ALA A 72 -8.55 5.97 12.61
C ALA A 72 -8.75 5.68 14.10
N GLU A 73 -9.98 5.79 14.59
CA GLU A 73 -10.36 5.37 15.93
C GLU A 73 -10.44 3.85 16.03
N PHE A 74 -10.81 3.20 14.93
CA PHE A 74 -10.83 1.75 14.79
C PHE A 74 -10.58 1.34 13.34
N VAL A 75 -9.75 0.30 13.15
CA VAL A 75 -9.55 -0.35 11.85
C VAL A 75 -9.83 -1.84 12.01
N GLY A 76 -10.89 -2.34 11.36
CA GLY A 76 -11.24 -3.75 11.38
C GLY A 76 -10.18 -4.60 10.67
N ARG A 77 -9.81 -5.76 11.23
CA ARG A 77 -8.73 -6.62 10.70
C ARG A 77 -8.98 -7.12 9.27
N ASN A 78 -10.24 -7.29 8.89
CA ASN A 78 -10.62 -7.74 7.55
C ASN A 78 -10.92 -6.57 6.60
N SER A 79 -10.63 -5.33 7.02
CA SER A 79 -10.86 -4.15 6.18
C SER A 79 -9.74 -3.98 5.15
N PRO A 80 -10.02 -3.46 3.95
CA PRO A 80 -8.99 -3.04 3.00
C PRO A 80 -7.95 -2.09 3.61
N LEU A 81 -8.38 -1.27 4.58
CA LEU A 81 -7.52 -0.35 5.33
C LEU A 81 -6.46 -1.09 6.16
N TYR A 82 -6.82 -2.19 6.81
CA TYR A 82 -5.88 -3.01 7.55
C TYR A 82 -4.85 -3.66 6.61
N LEU A 83 -5.29 -4.10 5.43
CA LEU A 83 -4.43 -4.69 4.39
C LEU A 83 -3.45 -3.67 3.82
N MET A 84 -3.85 -2.41 3.73
CA MET A 84 -2.97 -1.28 3.39
C MET A 84 -2.06 -0.85 4.56
N ASN A 85 -1.95 -1.65 5.62
CA ASN A 85 -1.17 -1.37 6.82
C ASN A 85 -1.61 -0.10 7.60
N LEU A 86 -2.85 0.35 7.43
CA LEU A 86 -3.44 1.34 8.35
C LEU A 86 -3.75 0.66 9.68
N ARG A 87 -3.50 1.37 10.78
CA ARG A 87 -3.68 0.88 12.15
C ARG A 87 -4.52 1.86 12.96
N THR A 88 -5.20 1.33 13.97
CA THR A 88 -5.89 2.15 14.97
C THR A 88 -4.93 3.16 15.59
N GLY A 89 -5.33 4.43 15.65
CA GLY A 89 -4.55 5.55 16.14
C GLY A 89 -3.85 6.36 15.05
N ASP A 90 -3.67 5.80 13.84
CA ASP A 90 -3.08 6.52 12.71
C ASP A 90 -3.96 7.69 12.27
N ILE A 91 -3.34 8.75 11.75
CA ILE A 91 -4.06 9.88 11.15
C ILE A 91 -3.74 9.94 9.67
N ILE A 92 -4.73 9.74 8.81
CA ILE A 92 -4.56 9.92 7.36
C ILE A 92 -4.42 11.41 7.07
N ARG A 93 -3.35 11.78 6.37
CA ARG A 93 -3.01 13.17 6.03
C ARG A 93 -3.07 13.41 4.54
N ARG A 94 -2.64 12.43 3.74
CA ARG A 94 -2.69 12.52 2.27
C ARG A 94 -3.11 11.21 1.63
N ILE A 95 -3.80 11.31 0.49
CA ILE A 95 -4.26 10.19 -0.33
C ILE A 95 -3.93 10.53 -1.77
N GLY A 96 -3.22 9.65 -2.49
CA GLY A 96 -2.83 9.89 -3.88
C GLY A 96 -1.92 11.11 -4.08
N GLY A 97 -1.29 11.62 -3.02
CA GLY A 97 -0.48 12.85 -3.05
C GLY A 97 -1.20 14.10 -2.55
N ASP A 98 -2.54 14.09 -2.54
CA ASP A 98 -3.38 15.23 -2.14
C ASP A 98 -3.62 15.26 -0.64
N TRP A 99 -3.73 16.45 -0.06
CA TRP A 99 -4.17 16.61 1.33
C TRP A 99 -5.63 16.19 1.49
N VAL A 100 -5.93 15.48 2.56
CA VAL A 100 -7.32 15.20 2.91
C VAL A 100 -8.03 16.50 3.29
N GLY A 101 -9.27 16.64 2.84
CA GLY A 101 -10.10 17.82 3.12
C GLY A 101 -10.87 17.68 4.44
N GLU A 102 -11.66 18.71 4.75
CA GLU A 102 -12.60 18.72 5.88
C GLU A 102 -13.74 17.71 5.70
N ASN A 103 -14.13 17.42 4.47
CA ASN A 103 -15.12 16.40 4.17
C ASN A 103 -14.47 15.01 4.05
N HIS A 104 -14.81 14.11 4.97
CA HIS A 104 -14.29 12.74 4.94
C HIS A 104 -14.81 11.95 3.76
N ILE A 105 -16.04 12.25 3.30
CA ILE A 105 -16.69 11.51 2.22
C ILE A 105 -15.83 11.59 0.95
N ASP A 106 -15.35 12.78 0.59
CA ASP A 106 -14.51 12.97 -0.60
C ASP A 106 -13.17 12.24 -0.47
N SER A 107 -12.55 12.31 0.71
CA SER A 107 -11.28 11.62 1.00
C SER A 107 -11.44 10.10 0.91
N PHE A 108 -12.57 9.57 1.39
CA PHE A 108 -12.87 8.14 1.38
C PHE A 108 -13.26 7.65 -0.01
N LEU A 109 -14.01 8.44 -0.76
CA LEU A 109 -14.29 8.17 -2.18
C LEU A 109 -13.00 8.17 -3.01
N GLN A 110 -12.07 9.10 -2.75
CA GLN A 110 -10.77 9.13 -3.43
C GLN A 110 -9.98 7.85 -3.13
N LEU A 111 -9.88 7.45 -1.85
CA LEU A 111 -9.18 6.22 -1.47
C LEU A 111 -9.82 4.97 -2.08
N HIS A 112 -11.14 4.88 -2.05
CA HIS A 112 -11.90 3.80 -2.67
C HIS A 112 -11.62 3.71 -4.17
N ARG A 113 -11.68 4.84 -4.90
CA ARG A 113 -11.39 4.90 -6.33
C ARG A 113 -9.95 4.46 -6.64
N LEU A 114 -8.97 4.95 -5.89
CA LEU A 114 -7.57 4.58 -6.09
C LEU A 114 -7.36 3.08 -5.86
N PHE A 115 -7.89 2.54 -4.77
CA PHE A 115 -7.82 1.12 -4.49
C PHE A 115 -8.47 0.27 -5.60
N CYS A 116 -9.69 0.63 -6.02
CA CYS A 116 -10.44 -0.11 -7.03
C CYS A 116 -9.89 0.05 -8.45
N SER A 117 -9.12 1.12 -8.72
CA SER A 117 -8.42 1.30 -9.99
C SER A 117 -7.29 0.30 -10.22
N LYS A 118 -6.83 -0.38 -9.15
CA LYS A 118 -5.66 -1.27 -9.13
C LYS A 118 -4.34 -0.59 -9.49
N HIS A 119 -4.33 0.71 -9.78
CA HIS A 119 -3.11 1.46 -9.98
C HIS A 119 -2.37 1.67 -8.66
N PRO A 120 -1.03 1.64 -8.67
CA PRO A 120 -0.25 1.96 -7.48
C PRO A 120 -0.55 3.39 -7.02
N PHE A 121 -0.71 3.57 -5.70
CA PHE A 121 -0.89 4.89 -5.11
C PHE A 121 -0.17 4.98 -3.77
N THR A 122 -0.10 6.19 -3.21
CA THR A 122 0.53 6.44 -1.92
C THR A 122 -0.46 7.10 -0.97
N MET A 123 -0.45 6.66 0.29
CA MET A 123 -1.10 7.32 1.41
C MET A 123 -0.03 7.85 2.36
N VAL A 124 -0.23 9.03 2.94
CA VAL A 124 0.64 9.55 4.00
C VAL A 124 -0.16 9.61 5.28
N ILE A 125 0.38 9.00 6.33
CA ILE A 125 -0.21 8.96 7.66
C ILE A 125 0.71 9.61 8.70
N GLU A 126 0.14 10.06 9.82
CA GLU A 126 0.86 10.38 11.05
C GLU A 126 0.66 9.20 12.02
N ARG A 127 1.75 8.53 12.39
CA ARG A 127 1.76 7.39 13.33
C ARG A 127 2.72 7.71 14.47
N GLY A 128 2.21 7.78 15.70
CA GLY A 128 3.02 8.11 16.87
C GLY A 128 3.76 9.45 16.76
N GLY A 129 3.21 10.41 16.03
CA GLY A 129 3.80 11.74 15.81
C GLY A 129 4.77 11.85 14.64
N ALA A 130 5.08 10.76 13.93
CA ALA A 130 5.93 10.78 12.74
C ALA A 130 5.09 10.61 11.47
N PHE A 131 5.48 11.30 10.39
CA PHE A 131 4.89 11.09 9.07
C PHE A 131 5.46 9.83 8.43
N VAL A 132 4.57 9.00 7.90
CA VAL A 132 4.93 7.73 7.25
C VAL A 132 4.17 7.62 5.93
N GLY A 133 4.89 7.38 4.85
CA GLY A 133 4.30 7.03 3.56
C GLY A 133 3.98 5.54 3.50
N ILE A 134 2.87 5.21 2.87
CA ILE A 134 2.41 3.85 2.60
C ILE A 134 2.19 3.77 1.11
N GLY A 135 3.09 3.08 0.39
CA GLY A 135 2.88 2.70 -1.00
C GLY A 135 1.97 1.48 -1.06
N VAL A 136 0.92 1.54 -1.85
CA VAL A 136 -0.04 0.44 -2.05
C VAL A 136 0.00 0.03 -3.51
N ARG A 137 0.17 -1.26 -3.77
CA ARG A 137 0.10 -1.86 -5.10
C ARG A 137 -0.76 -3.12 -5.05
N MET A 138 -1.66 -3.25 -6.02
CA MET A 138 -2.41 -4.48 -6.25
C MET A 138 -1.63 -5.34 -7.24
N VAL A 139 -1.33 -6.59 -6.87
CA VAL A 139 -0.69 -7.56 -7.76
C VAL A 139 -1.67 -8.66 -8.09
N GLU A 140 -1.91 -8.88 -9.37
CA GLU A 140 -2.74 -9.98 -9.83
C GLU A 140 -2.01 -11.32 -9.68
N VAL A 141 -2.63 -12.27 -8.99
CA VAL A 141 -2.09 -13.62 -8.77
C VAL A 141 -3.08 -14.65 -9.28
N ARG A 142 -2.60 -15.68 -10.00
CA ARG A 142 -3.46 -16.77 -10.45
C ARG A 142 -3.77 -17.73 -9.29
N ARG A 143 -5.04 -18.06 -9.08
CA ARG A 143 -5.51 -18.96 -7.99
C ARG A 143 -4.88 -20.35 -8.05
N GLU A 144 -4.60 -20.84 -9.26
CA GLU A 144 -3.90 -22.11 -9.49
C GLU A 144 -2.52 -22.15 -8.83
N MET A 145 -1.78 -21.02 -8.87
CA MET A 145 -0.46 -20.91 -8.25
C MET A 145 -0.51 -20.91 -6.72
N LEU A 146 -1.70 -20.75 -6.15
CA LEU A 146 -1.96 -20.71 -4.71
C LEU A 146 -2.60 -22.02 -4.21
N GLY A 147 -2.81 -23.02 -5.08
CA GLY A 147 -3.50 -24.26 -4.73
C GLY A 147 -4.99 -24.08 -4.40
N ILE A 148 -5.58 -22.94 -4.76
CA ILE A 148 -6.99 -22.63 -4.49
C ILE A 148 -7.85 -23.18 -5.65
N PRO A 149 -8.93 -23.95 -5.36
CA PRO A 149 -9.83 -24.44 -6.40
C PRO A 149 -10.40 -23.30 -7.24
N VAL A 150 -10.28 -23.40 -8.56
CA VAL A 150 -10.81 -22.40 -9.48
C VAL A 150 -12.30 -22.67 -9.70
N SER A 151 -13.18 -22.01 -8.96
CA SER A 151 -14.62 -22.20 -9.13
C SER A 151 -15.28 -21.17 -10.06
N ILE A 152 -14.84 -19.90 -10.07
CA ILE A 152 -15.55 -18.82 -10.78
C ILE A 152 -14.62 -17.78 -11.44
N LYS A 153 -13.59 -17.27 -10.74
CA LYS A 153 -12.57 -16.37 -11.32
C LYS A 153 -11.17 -16.92 -11.07
N PRO A 154 -10.27 -16.99 -12.06
CA PRO A 154 -8.93 -17.58 -11.92
C PRO A 154 -7.93 -16.67 -11.19
N VAL A 155 -8.38 -15.53 -10.67
CA VAL A 155 -7.53 -14.43 -10.20
C VAL A 155 -7.80 -14.12 -8.73
N ALA A 156 -6.76 -13.77 -8.00
CA ALA A 156 -6.77 -13.10 -6.70
C ALA A 156 -5.87 -11.84 -6.78
N TYR A 157 -6.01 -10.93 -5.83
CA TYR A 157 -5.17 -9.74 -5.72
C TYR A 157 -4.38 -9.75 -4.42
N GLU A 158 -3.07 -9.66 -4.50
CA GLU A 158 -2.18 -9.47 -3.35
C GLU A 158 -1.99 -7.96 -3.14
N VAL A 159 -2.25 -7.49 -1.92
CA VAL A 159 -1.98 -6.08 -1.55
C VAL A 159 -0.54 -5.99 -1.08
N GLN A 160 0.32 -5.44 -1.93
CA GLN A 160 1.71 -5.18 -1.56
C GLN A 160 1.81 -3.79 -0.94
N VAL A 161 2.38 -3.73 0.26
CA VAL A 161 2.57 -2.50 1.01
C VAL A 161 4.05 -2.21 1.23
N GLU A 162 4.46 -0.99 0.86
CA GLU A 162 5.80 -0.48 1.13
C GLU A 162 5.74 0.70 2.10
N MET A 163 6.52 0.63 3.18
CA MET A 163 6.62 1.72 4.16
C MET A 163 7.71 2.69 3.74
N ILE A 164 7.30 3.87 3.28
CA ILE A 164 8.19 4.94 2.82
C ILE A 164 8.42 5.88 4.00
N ARG A 165 9.50 5.65 4.76
CA ARG A 165 9.95 6.62 5.76
C ARG A 165 10.68 7.75 5.07
N LYS A 166 10.19 8.98 5.23
CA LYS A 166 11.01 10.16 4.95
C LYS A 166 11.84 10.41 6.21
N GLU A 167 13.15 10.19 6.13
CA GLU A 167 14.05 10.70 7.17
C GLU A 167 13.92 12.23 7.17
N GLU A 168 13.33 12.78 8.23
CA GLU A 168 13.44 14.21 8.48
C GLU A 168 14.89 14.48 8.89
N LYS A 169 15.66 15.09 7.99
CA LYS A 169 16.89 15.80 8.38
C LYS A 169 16.50 16.80 9.46
N LYS A 170 16.89 16.51 10.71
CA LYS A 170 16.94 17.51 11.78
C LYS A 170 17.77 18.69 11.26
N LYS A 171 17.14 19.85 11.13
CA LYS A 171 17.84 21.12 11.03
C LYS A 171 18.35 21.52 12.41
#